data_AF-A0AAN8Y604-F1
#
_entry.id   AF-A0AAN8Y604-F1
#
_cell.length_a   1.000
_cell.length_b   1.000
_cell.length_c   1.000
_cell.angle_alpha   90.00
_cell.angle_beta   90.00
_cell.angle_gamma   90.00
#
_symmetry.space_group_name_H-M   'P 1'
#
loop_
_entity.id
_entity.type
_entity.pdbx_description
1 polymer ?
#
loop_
_entity_poly.entity_id
_entity_poly.type
_entity_poly.pdbx_seq_one_letter_code
_entity_poly.pdbx_strand_id
1 'polypeptide(L)'
;MDHQLQSDIECFIILEEILCQQFLVMFIFLFMVIHGIFIKRNRHVIRYLMSSRVPKIISHLNGIVQDSDTSCIDKLRMDRNSFHTLVLLTKEVGGLTDSKYMSSSEKLAMFLNILAHHEKNRSIKVDYIRSGWSISQAFNECLKVILKLAPLLLVNPKPVLEDELDDRWRWFKVYALSIGIY
;
A
#
# COMPACT_ATOMS: atom_id res chain seq x y z
N MET A 1 -46.32 -43.07 -39.08
CA MET A 1 -46.64 -42.53 -37.74
C MET A 1 -45.38 -42.22 -36.95
N ASP A 2 -44.32 -43.03 -37.08
CA ASP A 2 -43.09 -42.90 -36.28
C ASP A 2 -42.25 -41.64 -36.55
N HIS A 3 -42.20 -41.14 -37.79
CA HIS A 3 -41.47 -39.90 -38.11
C HIS A 3 -42.07 -38.63 -37.49
N GLN A 4 -43.40 -38.58 -37.32
CA GLN A 4 -44.07 -37.44 -36.71
C GLN A 4 -43.80 -37.43 -35.20
N LEU A 5 -43.91 -38.60 -34.56
CA LEU A 5 -43.63 -38.76 -33.13
C LEU A 5 -42.16 -38.48 -32.79
N GLN A 6 -41.23 -38.89 -33.66
CA GLN A 6 -39.80 -38.57 -33.51
C GLN A 6 -39.54 -37.07 -33.59
N SER A 7 -40.14 -36.38 -34.56
CA SER A 7 -40.05 -34.93 -34.70
C SER A 7 -40.64 -34.20 -33.49
N ASP A 8 -41.75 -34.70 -32.93
CA ASP A 8 -42.39 -34.10 -31.76
C ASP A 8 -41.53 -34.26 -30.49
N ILE A 9 -40.85 -35.40 -30.33
CA ILE A 9 -39.90 -35.65 -29.23
C ILE A 9 -38.67 -34.76 -29.36
N GLU A 10 -38.10 -34.62 -30.56
CA GLU A 10 -36.97 -33.72 -30.82
C GLU A 10 -37.35 -32.26 -30.52
N CYS A 11 -38.54 -31.82 -30.93
CA CYS A 11 -39.05 -30.49 -30.59
C CYS A 11 -39.24 -30.29 -29.08
N PHE A 12 -39.71 -31.31 -28.35
CA PHE A 12 -39.86 -31.23 -26.90
C PHE A 12 -38.51 -31.09 -26.19
N ILE A 13 -37.50 -31.86 -26.61
CA ILE A 13 -36.14 -31.77 -26.06
C ILE A 13 -35.53 -30.39 -26.33
N ILE A 14 -35.66 -29.88 -27.56
CA ILE A 14 -35.15 -28.54 -27.91
C ILE A 14 -35.85 -27.45 -27.09
N LEU A 15 -37.16 -27.54 -26.89
CA LEU A 15 -37.91 -26.61 -26.03
C LEU A 15 -37.45 -26.67 -24.58
N GLU A 16 -37.23 -27.88 -24.05
CA GLU A 16 -36.72 -28.07 -22.69
C GLU A 16 -35.31 -27.49 -22.53
N GLU A 17 -34.41 -27.71 -23.48
CA GLU A 17 -33.07 -27.11 -23.49
C GLU A 17 -33.12 -25.58 -23.54
N ILE A 18 -33.96 -25.00 -24.39
CA ILE A 18 -34.14 -23.54 -24.49
C ILE A 18 -34.68 -22.97 -23.17
N LEU A 19 -35.67 -23.61 -22.56
CA LEU A 19 -36.20 -23.19 -21.25
C LEU A 19 -35.10 -23.26 -20.18
N CYS A 20 -34.32 -24.33 -20.15
CA CYS A 20 -33.23 -24.50 -19.19
C CYS A 20 -32.14 -23.42 -19.38
N GLN A 21 -31.78 -23.12 -20.62
CA GLN A 21 -30.86 -22.03 -20.96
C GLN A 21 -31.40 -20.66 -20.52
N GLN A 22 -32.68 -20.37 -20.71
CA GLN A 22 -33.31 -19.13 -20.25
C GLN A 22 -33.25 -19.00 -18.72
N PHE A 23 -33.52 -20.08 -17.97
CA PHE A 23 -33.40 -20.07 -16.51
C PHE A 23 -31.95 -19.81 -16.07
N LEU A 24 -30.96 -20.45 -16.69
CA LEU A 24 -29.55 -20.23 -16.37
C LEU A 24 -29.13 -18.77 -16.59
N VAL A 25 -29.54 -18.17 -17.72
CA VAL A 25 -29.28 -16.75 -17.99
C VAL A 25 -29.91 -15.86 -16.92
N MET A 26 -31.16 -16.13 -16.52
CA MET A 26 -31.82 -15.39 -15.44
C MET A 26 -31.08 -15.51 -14.11
N PHE A 27 -30.58 -16.70 -13.74
CA PHE A 27 -29.79 -16.86 -12.53
C PHE A 27 -28.48 -16.07 -12.56
N ILE A 28 -27.77 -16.05 -13.70
CA ILE A 28 -26.54 -15.26 -13.87
C ILE A 28 -26.84 -13.77 -13.70
N PHE A 29 -27.91 -13.26 -14.32
CA PHE A 29 -28.31 -11.86 -14.18
C PHE A 29 -28.65 -11.51 -12.73
N LEU A 30 -29.41 -12.35 -12.03
CA LEU A 30 -29.75 -12.15 -10.62
C LEU A 30 -28.49 -12.14 -9.74
N PHE A 31 -27.55 -13.06 -9.97
CA PHE A 31 -26.29 -13.10 -9.25
C PHE A 31 -25.49 -11.80 -9.46
N MET A 32 -25.40 -11.31 -10.70
CA MET A 32 -24.74 -10.04 -11.03
C MET A 32 -25.39 -8.84 -10.33
N VAL A 33 -26.73 -8.80 -10.26
CA VAL A 33 -27.47 -7.74 -9.56
C VAL A 33 -27.22 -7.79 -8.05
N ILE A 34 -27.34 -8.96 -7.43
CA ILE A 34 -27.09 -9.16 -5.99
C ILE A 34 -25.64 -8.78 -5.66
N HIS A 35 -24.69 -9.23 -6.47
CA HIS A 35 -23.29 -8.93 -6.26
C HIS A 35 -23.01 -7.44 -6.44
N GLY A 36 -23.64 -6.77 -7.42
CA GLY A 36 -23.58 -5.32 -7.61
C GLY A 36 -24.12 -4.53 -6.42
N ILE A 37 -25.28 -4.94 -5.87
CA ILE A 37 -25.85 -4.34 -4.65
C ILE A 37 -24.91 -4.56 -3.45
N PHE A 38 -24.38 -5.77 -3.30
CA PHE A 38 -23.42 -6.10 -2.23
C PHE A 38 -22.16 -5.22 -2.33
N ILE A 39 -21.57 -5.09 -3.51
CA ILE A 39 -20.41 -4.23 -3.77
C ILE A 39 -20.75 -2.76 -3.46
N LYS A 40 -21.93 -2.27 -3.90
CA LYS A 40 -22.36 -0.89 -3.62
C LYS A 40 -22.55 -0.64 -2.12
N ARG A 41 -23.19 -1.56 -1.41
CA ARG A 41 -23.39 -1.46 0.05
C ARG A 41 -22.06 -1.50 0.79
N ASN A 42 -21.16 -2.41 0.43
CA ASN A 42 -19.84 -2.51 1.04
C ASN A 42 -19.01 -1.23 0.78
N ARG A 43 -19.07 -0.66 -0.43
CA ARG A 43 -18.46 0.64 -0.73
C ARG A 43 -19.03 1.78 0.14
N HIS A 44 -20.34 1.78 0.41
CA HIS A 44 -20.96 2.76 1.31
C HIS A 44 -20.49 2.58 2.76
N VAL A 45 -20.46 1.35 3.26
CA VAL A 45 -19.96 1.03 4.60
C VAL A 45 -18.50 1.47 4.74
N ILE A 46 -17.65 1.12 3.77
CA ILE A 46 -16.24 1.56 3.76
C ILE A 46 -16.15 3.08 3.76
N ARG A 47 -16.96 3.79 2.96
CA ARG A 47 -16.96 5.25 2.93
C ARG A 47 -17.37 5.87 4.28
N TYR A 48 -18.43 5.36 4.90
CA TYR A 48 -18.87 5.79 6.23
C TYR A 48 -17.80 5.54 7.29
N LEU A 49 -17.23 4.34 7.29
CA LEU A 49 -16.15 3.94 8.18
C LEU A 49 -14.93 4.86 8.00
N MET A 50 -14.54 5.14 6.75
CA MET A 50 -13.47 6.10 6.44
C MET A 50 -13.79 7.50 6.94
N SER A 51 -15.03 7.99 6.79
CA SER A 51 -15.45 9.31 7.31
C SER A 51 -15.27 9.43 8.82
N SER A 52 -15.46 8.35 9.57
CA SER A 52 -15.22 8.33 11.02
C SER A 52 -13.74 8.17 11.42
N ARG A 53 -12.94 7.55 10.55
CA ARG A 53 -11.52 7.25 10.81
C ARG A 53 -10.59 8.39 10.41
N VAL A 54 -10.87 9.07 9.30
CA VAL A 54 -10.03 10.15 8.76
C VAL A 54 -9.69 11.21 9.81
N PRO A 55 -10.64 11.72 10.62
CA PRO A 55 -10.31 12.70 11.66
C PRO A 55 -9.32 12.15 12.71
N LYS A 56 -9.48 10.89 13.12
CA LYS A 56 -8.58 10.24 14.09
C LYS A 56 -7.18 10.04 13.52
N ILE A 57 -7.10 9.65 12.24
CA ILE A 57 -5.84 9.46 11.52
C ILE A 57 -5.10 10.78 11.38
N ILE A 58 -5.81 11.85 10.97
CA ILE A 58 -5.23 13.18 10.85
C ILE A 58 -4.76 13.69 12.22
N SER A 59 -5.57 13.51 13.27
CA SER A 59 -5.19 13.89 14.63
C SER A 59 -3.94 13.14 15.10
N HIS A 60 -3.83 11.84 14.82
CA HIS A 60 -2.64 11.06 15.17
C HIS A 60 -1.41 11.53 14.40
N LEU A 61 -1.54 11.77 13.08
CA LEU A 61 -0.46 12.29 12.24
C LEU A 61 0.00 13.67 12.72
N ASN A 62 -0.93 14.56 13.06
CA ASN A 62 -0.63 15.89 13.58
C ASN A 62 0.08 15.80 14.94
N GLY A 63 -0.33 14.86 15.80
CA GLY A 63 0.36 14.63 17.09
C GLY A 63 1.83 14.20 16.94
N ILE A 64 2.17 13.56 15.82
CA ILE A 64 3.55 13.16 15.50
C ILE A 64 4.31 14.31 14.83
N VAL A 65 3.70 14.95 13.82
CA VAL A 65 4.40 15.83 12.87
C VAL A 65 4.23 17.32 13.18
N GLN A 66 3.15 17.74 13.82
CA GLN A 66 2.85 19.16 14.03
C GLN A 66 3.12 19.63 15.46
N ASP A 67 2.85 18.80 16.47
CA ASP A 67 2.87 19.22 17.88
C ASP A 67 4.27 19.61 18.40
N SER A 68 5.30 18.80 18.16
CA SER A 68 6.66 19.07 18.65
C SER A 68 7.74 18.34 17.85
N ASP A 69 8.96 18.89 17.84
CA ASP A 69 10.12 18.18 17.26
C ASP A 69 10.46 16.91 18.05
N THR A 70 10.21 16.89 19.36
CA THR A 70 10.43 15.70 20.19
C THR A 70 9.58 14.52 19.75
N SER A 71 8.29 14.72 19.46
CA SER A 71 7.40 13.65 18.98
C SER A 71 7.82 13.13 17.61
N CYS A 72 8.21 14.05 16.72
CA CYS A 72 8.66 13.72 15.37
C CYS A 72 9.96 12.93 15.39
N ILE A 73 10.94 13.36 16.20
CA ILE A 73 12.22 12.67 16.37
C ILE A 73 12.01 11.32 17.05
N ASP A 74 11.18 11.24 18.08
CA ASP A 74 10.89 10.00 18.79
C ASP A 74 10.28 8.98 17.82
N LYS A 75 9.23 9.33 17.09
CA LYS A 75 8.52 8.37 16.21
C LYS A 75 9.19 8.14 14.86
N LEU A 76 9.78 9.17 14.25
CA LEU A 76 10.26 9.13 12.86
C LEU A 76 11.79 9.22 12.73
N ARG A 77 12.52 9.43 13.84
CA ARG A 77 13.98 9.65 13.87
C ARG A 77 14.46 10.86 13.07
N MET A 78 13.57 11.83 12.84
CA MET A 78 13.88 13.10 12.17
C MET A 78 13.05 14.24 12.77
N ASP A 79 13.56 15.47 12.68
CA ASP A 79 12.81 16.67 13.06
C ASP A 79 11.71 16.98 12.03
N ARG A 80 10.81 17.91 12.39
CA ARG A 80 9.65 18.23 11.57
C ARG A 80 10.04 18.85 10.22
N ASN A 81 11.07 19.69 10.19
CA ASN A 81 11.51 20.35 8.96
C ASN A 81 12.13 19.33 7.99
N SER A 82 12.95 18.41 8.51
CA SER A 82 13.49 17.31 7.72
C SER A 82 12.39 16.41 7.17
N PHE A 83 11.38 16.10 7.97
CA PHE A 83 10.22 15.33 7.51
C PHE A 83 9.46 16.04 6.38
N HIS A 84 9.14 17.32 6.54
CA HIS A 84 8.44 18.07 5.51
C HIS A 84 9.26 18.21 4.22
N THR A 85 10.57 18.39 4.34
CA THR A 85 11.51 18.40 3.20
C THR A 85 11.50 17.05 2.49
N LEU A 86 11.55 15.94 3.22
CA LEU A 86 11.47 14.60 2.64
C LEU A 86 10.13 14.37 1.92
N VAL A 87 9.01 14.80 2.50
CA VAL A 87 7.69 14.72 1.84
C VAL A 87 7.69 15.52 0.54
N LEU A 88 8.30 16.69 0.49
CA LEU A 88 8.39 17.49 -0.74
C LEU A 88 9.23 16.78 -1.80
N LEU A 89 10.43 16.33 -1.45
CA LEU A 89 11.35 15.65 -2.37
C LEU A 89 10.74 14.37 -2.95
N THR A 90 10.05 13.59 -2.10
CA THR A 90 9.39 12.36 -2.53
C THR A 90 8.19 12.63 -3.44
N LYS A 91 7.48 13.76 -3.29
CA LYS A 91 6.44 14.19 -4.23
C LYS A 91 7.02 14.66 -5.57
N GLU A 92 7.98 15.57 -5.53
CA GLU A 92 8.49 16.27 -6.72
C GLU A 92 9.42 15.37 -7.56
N VAL A 93 10.37 14.70 -6.92
CA VAL A 93 11.39 13.88 -7.60
C VAL A 93 10.97 12.42 -7.61
N GLY A 94 10.41 11.96 -6.49
CA GLY A 94 10.05 10.56 -6.28
C GLY A 94 8.77 10.12 -6.99
N GLY A 95 7.85 11.05 -7.23
CA GLY A 95 6.52 10.78 -7.77
C GLY A 95 5.58 10.10 -6.76
N LEU A 96 5.79 10.28 -5.45
CA LEU A 96 4.89 9.75 -4.42
C LEU A 96 3.57 10.53 -4.43
N THR A 97 2.50 9.88 -4.90
CA THR A 97 1.18 10.53 -5.00
C THR A 97 0.29 10.24 -3.80
N ASP A 98 -0.57 11.21 -3.50
CA ASP A 98 -1.68 11.04 -2.57
C ASP A 98 -2.68 10.02 -3.15
N SER A 99 -3.11 9.07 -2.31
CA SER A 99 -4.19 8.15 -2.66
C SER A 99 -5.53 8.73 -2.22
N LYS A 100 -6.63 8.23 -2.78
CA LYS A 100 -8.01 8.63 -2.43
C LYS A 100 -8.28 8.62 -0.92
N TYR A 101 -7.60 7.75 -0.18
CA TYR A 101 -7.83 7.56 1.24
C TYR A 101 -6.63 7.86 2.12
N MET A 102 -5.45 8.20 1.57
CA MET A 102 -4.20 8.25 2.33
C MET A 102 -3.22 9.23 1.68
N SER A 103 -2.73 10.20 2.45
CA SER A 103 -1.77 11.19 1.96
C SER A 103 -0.35 10.60 1.90
N SER A 104 0.50 11.19 1.07
CA SER A 104 1.93 10.85 0.98
C SER A 104 2.63 11.05 2.32
N SER A 105 2.26 12.08 3.10
CA SER A 105 2.78 12.34 4.44
C SER A 105 2.42 11.20 5.38
N GLU A 106 1.18 10.70 5.31
CA GLU A 106 0.76 9.54 6.11
C GLU A 106 1.53 8.28 5.72
N LYS A 107 1.71 8.03 4.41
CA LYS A 107 2.52 6.90 3.91
C LYS A 107 3.96 6.95 4.44
N LEU A 108 4.60 8.11 4.33
CA LEU A 108 5.97 8.32 4.79
C LEU A 108 6.10 8.24 6.31
N ALA A 109 5.15 8.79 7.06
CA ALA A 109 5.15 8.69 8.52
C ALA A 109 5.06 7.22 8.97
N MET A 110 4.17 6.43 8.38
CA MET A 110 4.10 4.99 8.67
C MET A 110 5.39 4.26 8.30
N PHE A 111 5.93 4.53 7.11
CA PHE A 111 7.17 3.92 6.64
C PHE A 111 8.34 4.20 7.61
N LEU A 112 8.52 5.46 7.99
CA LEU A 112 9.58 5.88 8.91
C LEU A 112 9.37 5.31 10.30
N ASN A 113 8.14 5.30 10.83
CA ASN A 113 7.84 4.72 12.14
C ASN A 113 8.15 3.20 12.17
N ILE A 114 7.85 2.47 11.08
CA ILE A 114 8.24 1.07 10.92
C ILE A 114 9.75 0.89 10.98
N LEU A 115 10.51 1.72 10.27
CA LEU A 115 11.97 1.62 10.24
C LEU A 115 12.63 2.07 11.56
N ALA A 116 12.12 3.14 12.16
CA ALA A 116 12.65 3.78 13.36
C ALA A 116 12.63 2.87 14.59
N HIS A 117 11.62 2.01 14.67
CA HIS A 117 11.32 1.19 15.86
C HIS A 117 11.13 -0.29 15.54
N HIS A 118 11.39 -0.71 14.29
CA HIS A 118 11.13 -2.06 13.81
C HIS A 118 9.68 -2.54 14.07
N GLU A 119 8.74 -1.60 13.99
CA GLU A 119 7.33 -1.86 14.29
C GLU A 119 6.73 -2.90 13.34
N LYS A 120 5.91 -3.78 13.90
CA LYS A 120 5.22 -4.80 13.10
C LYS A 120 3.97 -4.19 12.48
N ASN A 121 3.58 -4.69 11.31
CA ASN A 121 2.36 -4.24 10.60
C ASN A 121 1.12 -4.26 11.53
N ARG A 122 1.03 -5.22 12.46
CA ARG A 122 -0.06 -5.28 13.46
C ARG A 122 -0.12 -4.06 14.38
N SER A 123 1.02 -3.50 14.79
CA SER A 123 1.11 -2.33 15.67
C SER A 123 0.68 -1.07 14.92
N ILE A 124 1.28 -0.84 13.75
CA ILE A 124 0.95 0.29 12.86
C ILE A 124 -0.52 0.30 12.44
N LYS A 125 -1.12 -0.89 12.26
CA LYS A 125 -2.55 -1.05 11.98
C LYS A 125 -3.43 -0.39 13.03
N VAL A 126 -3.04 -0.49 14.30
CA VAL A 126 -3.77 0.10 15.43
C VAL A 126 -3.57 1.61 15.45
N ASP A 127 -2.32 2.06 15.39
CA ASP A 127 -1.95 3.48 15.46
C ASP A 127 -2.56 4.31 14.33
N TYR A 128 -2.45 3.83 13.09
CA TYR A 128 -2.95 4.54 11.91
C TYR A 128 -4.35 4.12 11.48
N ILE A 129 -4.98 3.17 12.18
CA ILE A 129 -6.35 2.70 11.91
C ILE A 129 -6.54 2.27 10.43
N ARG A 130 -5.47 1.69 9.84
CA ARG A 130 -5.43 1.22 8.46
C ARG A 130 -5.57 -0.29 8.38
N SER A 131 -5.79 -0.82 7.18
CA SER A 131 -5.68 -2.26 6.96
C SER A 131 -4.21 -2.64 6.80
N GLY A 132 -3.85 -3.88 7.19
CA GLY A 132 -2.46 -4.35 7.01
C GLY A 132 -2.03 -4.38 5.54
N TRP A 133 -2.97 -4.66 4.62
CA TRP A 133 -2.73 -4.58 3.18
C TRP A 133 -2.39 -3.15 2.74
N SER A 134 -3.14 -2.15 3.22
CA SER A 134 -2.87 -0.74 2.93
C SER A 134 -1.51 -0.29 3.45
N ILE A 135 -1.11 -0.77 4.64
CA ILE A 135 0.21 -0.47 5.22
C ILE A 135 1.32 -1.07 4.37
N SER A 136 1.20 -2.34 3.97
CA SER A 136 2.17 -2.99 3.10
C SER A 136 2.27 -2.31 1.73
N GLN A 137 1.14 -1.88 1.16
CA GLN A 137 1.13 -1.11 -0.08
C GLN A 137 1.87 0.23 0.09
N ALA A 138 1.52 1.01 1.11
CA ALA A 138 2.18 2.28 1.41
C ALA A 138 3.69 2.10 1.64
N PHE A 139 4.08 1.06 2.37
CA PHE A 139 5.48 0.73 2.62
C PHE A 139 6.25 0.47 1.32
N ASN A 140 5.70 -0.34 0.42
CA ASN A 140 6.33 -0.65 -0.86
C ASN A 140 6.40 0.56 -1.79
N GLU A 141 5.36 1.41 -1.80
CA GLU A 141 5.37 2.67 -2.55
C GLU A 141 6.47 3.61 -2.04
N CYS A 142 6.56 3.81 -0.72
CA CYS A 142 7.62 4.61 -0.10
C CYS A 142 9.01 4.03 -0.37
N LEU A 143 9.20 2.71 -0.23
CA LEU A 143 10.47 2.06 -0.50
C LEU A 143 10.94 2.32 -1.93
N LYS A 144 10.05 2.12 -2.92
CA LYS A 144 10.37 2.36 -4.33
C LYS A 144 10.77 3.80 -4.60
N VAL A 145 10.08 4.75 -3.97
CA VAL A 145 10.39 6.17 -4.09
C VAL A 145 11.73 6.51 -3.44
N ILE A 146 11.97 6.03 -2.22
CA ILE A 146 13.20 6.31 -1.49
C ILE A 146 14.42 5.71 -2.20
N LEU A 147 14.29 4.50 -2.77
CA LEU A 147 15.36 3.90 -3.58
C LEU A 147 15.71 4.74 -4.82
N LYS A 148 14.73 5.41 -5.43
CA LYS A 148 14.99 6.36 -6.54
C LYS A 148 15.67 7.64 -6.06
N LEU A 149 15.33 8.10 -4.85
CA LEU A 149 15.96 9.28 -4.25
C LEU A 149 17.30 8.97 -3.57
N ALA A 150 17.64 7.71 -3.35
CA ALA A 150 18.87 7.31 -2.67
C ALA A 150 20.14 7.95 -3.25
N PRO A 151 20.33 8.08 -4.58
CA PRO A 151 21.50 8.77 -5.14
C PRO A 151 21.58 10.27 -4.82
N LEU A 152 20.44 10.90 -4.50
CA LEU A 152 20.37 12.32 -4.14
C LEU A 152 20.44 12.55 -2.63
N LEU A 153 19.87 11.63 -1.84
CA LEU A 153 19.78 11.72 -0.39
C LEU A 153 20.99 11.12 0.33
N LEU A 154 21.61 10.10 -0.26
CA LEU A 154 22.73 9.40 0.34
C LEU A 154 24.01 9.83 -0.36
N VAL A 155 25.00 10.23 0.44
CA VAL A 155 26.36 10.42 -0.03
C VAL A 155 26.88 9.06 -0.48
N ASN A 156 27.40 8.97 -1.70
CA ASN A 156 28.12 7.78 -2.14
C ASN A 156 29.24 7.50 -1.13
N PRO A 157 29.22 6.34 -0.44
CA PRO A 157 30.25 6.04 0.54
C PRO A 157 31.59 6.02 -0.19
N LYS A 158 32.51 6.89 0.24
CA LYS A 158 33.88 6.82 -0.25
C LYS A 158 34.48 5.52 0.28
N PRO A 159 35.09 4.68 -0.56
CA PRO A 159 35.79 3.52 -0.06
C PRO A 159 36.90 3.99 0.89
N VAL A 160 36.88 3.47 2.12
CA VAL A 160 37.94 3.67 3.11
C VAL A 160 39.21 3.06 2.52
N LEU A 161 40.20 3.90 2.21
CA LEU A 161 41.47 3.46 1.66
C LEU A 161 42.23 2.63 2.72
N GLU A 162 43.00 1.62 2.29
CA GLU A 162 43.72 0.73 3.22
C GLU A 162 44.67 1.50 4.15
N ASP A 163 45.26 2.59 3.63
CA ASP A 163 46.20 3.51 4.27
C ASP A 163 45.56 4.57 5.18
N GLU A 164 44.23 4.57 5.37
CA GLU A 164 43.57 5.48 6.30
C GLU A 164 43.88 5.10 7.77
N LEU A 165 44.64 5.95 8.48
CA LEU A 165 45.16 5.70 9.83
C LEU A 165 44.15 5.97 10.97
N ASP A 166 42.94 6.42 10.67
CA ASP A 166 41.91 6.68 11.69
C ASP A 166 41.24 5.36 12.12
N ASP A 167 41.52 4.95 13.36
CA ASP A 167 41.02 3.72 13.99
C ASP A 167 39.49 3.60 13.97
N ARG A 168 38.74 4.72 13.85
CA ARG A 168 37.27 4.69 13.77
C ARG A 168 36.74 3.91 12.57
N TRP A 169 37.49 3.84 11.48
CA TRP A 169 37.04 3.21 10.22
C TRP A 169 37.52 1.77 10.04
N ARG A 170 38.26 1.24 11.02
CA ARG A 170 38.94 -0.06 10.93
C ARG A 170 37.99 -1.23 10.64
N TRP A 171 36.75 -1.19 11.14
CA TRP A 171 35.74 -2.24 10.93
C TRP A 171 35.01 -2.13 9.58
N PHE A 172 35.14 -1.01 8.86
CA PHE A 172 34.60 -0.84 7.52
C PHE A 172 35.56 -1.27 6.40
N LYS A 173 36.86 -1.40 6.70
CA LYS A 173 37.91 -1.78 5.72
C LYS A 173 37.66 -3.15 5.05
N VAL A 174 37.02 -4.09 5.76
CA VAL A 174 36.90 -5.51 5.33
C VAL A 174 35.71 -5.75 4.38
N TYR A 175 34.70 -4.88 4.39
CA TYR A 175 33.46 -5.13 3.62
C TYR A 175 33.53 -4.65 2.16
N ALA A 176 34.47 -3.78 1.80
CA ALA A 176 34.62 -3.30 0.43
C ALA A 176 35.20 -4.36 -0.53
N LEU A 177 35.98 -5.32 -0.03
CA LEU A 177 36.56 -6.40 -0.85
C LEU A 177 35.59 -7.58 -1.09
N SER A 178 34.46 -7.65 -0.38
CA SER A 178 33.51 -8.77 -0.49
C SER A 178 32.25 -8.46 -1.32
N ILE A 179 32.01 -7.20 -1.67
CA ILE A 179 30.91 -6.82 -2.58
C ILE A 179 31.57 -6.45 -3.90
N GLY A 180 31.76 -7.47 -4.74
CA GLY A 180 32.31 -7.32 -6.08
C GLY A 180 31.44 -6.39 -6.92
N ILE A 181 31.89 -5.14 -7.07
CA ILE A 181 31.56 -4.30 -8.20
C ILE A 181 32.73 -4.46 -9.18
N TYR A 182 32.59 -5.43 -10.09
CA TYR A 182 33.23 -5.47 -11.40
C TYR A 182 32.13 -5.52 -12.44
#